data_AF-A0A1F6GF96-F1
#
_entry.id   AF-A0A1F6GF96-F1
#
_cell.length_a   1.000
_cell.length_b   1.000
_cell.length_c   1.000
_cell.angle_alpha   90.00
_cell.angle_beta   90.00
_cell.angle_gamma   90.00
#
_symmetry.space_group_name_H-M   'P 1'
#
loop_
_entity.id
_entity.type
_entity.pdbx_description
1 polymer ?
#
loop_
_entity_poly.entity_id
_entity_poly.type
_entity_poly.pdbx_seq_one_letter_code
_entity_poly.pdbx_strand_id
1 'polypeptide(L)'
;MKKVLILLLITINLVACTTFSNEEDIPRKKMNLACAEPRLDSSFQFHDKAVGFLKSFYKTRKESELFFAWYASEDSLYMAHTIGKCFDKRNKHFHAMQNVVQKNEVLRRLIVQNMRQDSQAELSELFLDDYKKIFNRDIQ
;
A
#
# COMPACT_ATOMS: atom_id res chain seq x y z
N MET A 1 53.12 -44.96 36.90
CA MET A 1 52.98 -44.37 35.54
C MET A 1 51.49 -44.21 35.17
N LYS A 2 50.74 -43.35 35.86
CA LYS A 2 49.31 -43.07 35.58
C LYS A 2 48.96 -41.57 35.49
N LYS A 3 49.93 -40.68 35.75
CA LYS A 3 49.73 -39.22 35.73
C LYS A 3 50.11 -38.55 34.39
N VAL A 4 50.82 -39.25 33.51
CA VAL A 4 51.20 -38.72 32.18
C VAL A 4 50.10 -38.94 31.14
N LEU A 5 49.21 -39.94 31.34
CA LEU A 5 48.13 -40.25 30.41
C LEU A 5 46.95 -39.24 30.46
N ILE A 6 46.79 -38.53 31.57
CA ILE A 6 45.68 -37.59 31.77
C ILE A 6 45.95 -36.23 31.11
N LEU A 7 47.22 -35.83 30.98
CA LEU A 7 47.60 -34.58 30.30
C LEU A 7 47.49 -34.66 28.76
N LEU A 8 47.45 -35.87 28.18
CA LEU A 8 47.31 -36.07 26.74
C LEU A 8 45.86 -36.15 26.26
N LEU A 9 44.90 -36.28 27.17
CA LEU A 9 43.45 -36.32 26.88
C LEU A 9 42.80 -34.93 26.90
N ILE A 10 43.47 -33.92 27.47
CA ILE A 10 42.92 -32.56 27.57
C ILE A 10 43.28 -31.71 26.33
N THR A 11 44.36 -32.05 25.61
CA THR A 11 44.79 -31.31 24.42
C THR A 11 44.02 -31.65 23.13
N ILE A 12 43.20 -32.71 23.12
CA ILE A 12 42.41 -33.13 21.95
C ILE A 12 41.07 -32.37 21.85
N ASN A 13 40.63 -31.67 22.91
CA ASN A 13 39.32 -31.01 22.97
C ASN A 13 39.31 -29.51 22.55
N LEU A 14 40.40 -28.96 22.00
CA LEU A 14 40.48 -27.55 21.59
C LEU A 14 40.60 -27.31 20.09
N VAL A 15 40.50 -28.36 19.26
CA VAL A 15 40.53 -28.23 17.79
C VAL A 15 39.22 -28.73 17.18
N ALA A 16 38.11 -28.10 17.55
CA ALA A 16 36.82 -28.27 16.88
C ALA A 16 35.89 -27.09 17.18
N CYS A 17 36.31 -25.86 16.85
CA CYS A 17 35.38 -24.73 16.87
C CYS A 17 35.76 -23.63 15.86
N THR A 18 35.99 -24.02 14.61
CA THR A 18 35.95 -23.08 13.47
C THR A 18 35.46 -23.81 12.22
N THR A 19 34.23 -24.31 12.26
CA THR A 19 33.44 -24.38 11.03
C THR A 19 32.67 -23.07 10.95
N PHE A 20 33.14 -22.16 10.09
CA PHE A 20 32.26 -21.12 9.56
C PHE A 20 31.06 -21.86 8.97
N SER A 21 29.92 -21.76 9.65
CA SER A 21 28.64 -22.12 9.06
C SER A 21 28.51 -21.30 7.79
N ASN A 22 28.48 -21.97 6.64
CA ASN A 22 28.22 -21.33 5.35
C ASN A 22 26.99 -20.44 5.51
N GLU A 23 27.15 -19.17 5.16
CA GLU A 23 26.12 -18.13 5.17
C GLU A 23 25.09 -18.34 4.04
N GLU A 24 24.76 -19.60 3.74
CA GLU A 24 23.79 -20.01 2.72
C GLU A 24 22.58 -20.76 3.32
N ASP A 25 22.64 -21.18 4.59
CA ASP A 25 21.56 -21.95 5.25
C ASP A 25 20.75 -21.15 6.29
N ILE A 26 20.68 -19.82 6.17
CA ILE A 26 19.58 -19.10 6.82
C ILE A 26 18.34 -19.38 5.96
N PRO A 27 17.32 -20.13 6.44
CA PRO A 27 16.06 -20.19 5.73
C PRO A 27 15.56 -18.76 5.66
N ARG A 28 15.69 -18.15 4.48
CA ARG A 28 15.21 -16.80 4.20
C ARG A 28 13.70 -16.89 4.41
N LYS A 29 13.24 -16.61 5.64
CA LYS A 29 11.83 -16.58 5.99
C LYS A 29 11.20 -15.75 4.90
N LYS A 30 10.42 -16.40 4.02
CA LYS A 30 9.78 -15.73 2.89
C LYS A 30 9.00 -14.60 3.53
N MET A 31 9.53 -13.38 3.47
CA MET A 31 8.89 -12.23 4.03
C MET A 31 7.73 -12.04 3.08
N ASN A 32 6.57 -12.61 3.44
CA ASN A 32 5.34 -12.37 2.71
C ASN A 32 5.09 -10.89 2.88
N LEU A 33 5.58 -10.10 1.93
CA LEU A 33 5.35 -8.67 1.88
C LEU A 33 3.84 -8.52 1.79
N ALA A 34 3.22 -7.99 2.85
CA ALA A 34 1.78 -7.77 2.87
C ALA A 34 1.42 -6.84 1.71
N CYS A 35 0.47 -7.27 0.87
CA CYS A 35 0.06 -6.56 -0.34
C CYS A 35 -1.38 -6.05 -0.19
N ALA A 36 -2.30 -6.94 0.21
CA ALA A 36 -3.72 -6.61 0.22
C ALA A 36 -4.08 -5.59 1.30
N GLU A 37 -3.58 -5.75 2.52
CA GLU A 37 -3.92 -4.85 3.65
C GLU A 37 -3.43 -3.41 3.41
N PRO A 38 -2.14 -3.17 3.08
CA PRO A 38 -1.67 -1.80 2.88
C PRO A 38 -2.40 -1.07 1.75
N ARG A 39 -2.72 -1.76 0.64
CA ARG A 39 -3.49 -1.17 -0.46
C ARG A 39 -4.92 -0.86 -0.07
N LEU A 40 -5.55 -1.70 0.76
CA LEU A 40 -6.87 -1.43 1.29
C LEU A 40 -6.86 -0.20 2.20
N ASP A 41 -5.87 -0.10 3.09
CA ASP A 41 -5.68 1.05 3.97
C ASP A 41 -5.47 2.34 3.17
N SER A 42 -4.55 2.32 2.20
CA SER A 42 -4.33 3.46 1.29
C SER A 42 -5.60 3.85 0.55
N SER A 43 -6.37 2.87 0.06
CA SER A 43 -7.65 3.13 -0.60
C SER A 43 -8.64 3.87 0.32
N PHE A 44 -8.79 3.46 1.57
CA PHE A 44 -9.64 4.17 2.54
C PHE A 44 -9.10 5.56 2.87
N GLN A 45 -7.79 5.71 3.06
CA GLN A 45 -7.19 7.02 3.32
C GLN A 45 -7.42 8.01 2.19
N PHE A 46 -7.31 7.56 0.94
CA PHE A 46 -7.61 8.39 -0.23
C PHE A 46 -9.09 8.75 -0.33
N HIS A 47 -9.98 7.81 -0.01
CA HIS A 47 -11.41 8.09 0.07
C HIS A 47 -11.71 9.19 1.10
N ASP A 48 -11.10 9.09 2.29
CA ASP A 48 -11.28 10.08 3.35
C ASP A 48 -10.68 11.44 2.98
N LYS A 49 -9.53 11.47 2.29
CA LYS A 49 -8.96 12.70 1.70
C LYS A 49 -9.92 13.34 0.70
N ALA A 50 -10.49 12.56 -0.21
CA ALA A 50 -11.45 13.04 -1.20
C ALA A 50 -12.71 13.65 -0.53
N VAL A 51 -13.24 12.97 0.48
CA VAL A 51 -14.34 13.51 1.32
C VAL A 51 -13.90 14.80 2.03
N GLY A 52 -12.67 14.86 2.52
CA GLY A 52 -12.08 16.06 3.13
C GLY A 52 -12.05 17.26 2.19
N PHE A 53 -11.56 17.07 0.96
CA PHE A 53 -11.55 18.11 -0.07
C PHE A 53 -12.96 18.54 -0.47
N LEU A 54 -13.90 17.61 -0.65
CA LEU A 54 -15.30 17.97 -0.94
C LEU A 54 -15.94 18.77 0.21
N LYS A 55 -15.66 18.40 1.47
CA LYS A 55 -16.07 19.21 2.63
C LYS A 55 -15.42 20.59 2.64
N SER A 56 -14.13 20.69 2.27
CA SER A 56 -13.41 21.96 2.12
C SER A 56 -14.07 22.84 1.05
N PHE A 57 -14.44 22.27 -0.09
CA PHE A 57 -15.18 22.96 -1.14
C PHE A 57 -16.49 23.55 -0.60
N TYR A 58 -17.29 22.79 0.13
CA TYR A 58 -18.56 23.32 0.67
C TYR A 58 -18.36 24.49 1.64
N LYS A 59 -17.21 24.57 2.32
CA LYS A 59 -16.88 25.68 3.21
C LYS A 59 -16.30 26.89 2.48
N THR A 60 -15.40 26.65 1.52
CA THR A 60 -14.55 27.69 0.92
C THR A 60 -14.99 28.13 -0.47
N ARG A 61 -15.78 27.29 -1.16
CA ARG A 61 -16.18 27.42 -2.57
C ARG A 61 -15.02 27.48 -3.57
N LYS A 62 -13.82 27.04 -3.17
CA LYS A 62 -12.65 26.97 -4.06
C LYS A 62 -12.78 25.80 -5.03
N GLU A 63 -12.88 26.07 -6.32
CA GLU A 63 -13.04 25.03 -7.35
C GLU A 63 -11.87 24.01 -7.36
N SER A 64 -10.65 24.44 -7.03
CA SER A 64 -9.47 23.56 -6.91
C SER A 64 -9.69 22.37 -5.96
N GLU A 65 -10.51 22.54 -4.93
CA GLU A 65 -10.85 21.48 -3.98
C GLU A 65 -11.63 20.35 -4.65
N LEU A 66 -12.47 20.64 -5.65
CA LEU A 66 -13.17 19.61 -6.41
C LEU A 66 -12.22 18.80 -7.28
N PHE A 67 -11.19 19.43 -7.86
CA PHE A 67 -10.14 18.73 -8.60
C PHE A 67 -9.35 17.79 -7.67
N PHE A 68 -8.92 18.27 -6.50
CA PHE A 68 -8.22 17.42 -5.54
C PHE A 68 -9.11 16.29 -5.01
N ALA A 69 -10.40 16.57 -4.79
CA ALA A 69 -11.37 15.54 -4.42
C ALA A 69 -11.50 14.47 -5.50
N TRP A 70 -11.55 14.87 -6.78
CA TRP A 70 -11.63 13.94 -7.91
C TRP A 70 -10.40 13.04 -7.98
N TYR A 71 -9.19 13.60 -8.00
CA TYR A 71 -7.96 12.81 -8.07
C TYR A 71 -7.81 11.87 -6.87
N ALA A 72 -8.08 12.33 -5.65
CA ALA A 72 -8.04 11.47 -4.48
C ALA A 72 -9.07 10.32 -4.55
N SER A 73 -10.26 10.56 -5.13
CA SER A 73 -11.24 9.48 -5.35
C SER A 73 -10.77 8.47 -6.40
N GLU A 74 -10.07 8.92 -7.44
CA GLU A 74 -9.45 8.05 -8.45
C GLU A 74 -8.31 7.21 -7.87
N ASP A 75 -7.46 7.79 -7.02
CA ASP A 75 -6.39 7.07 -6.33
C ASP A 75 -6.96 6.02 -5.37
N SER A 76 -8.07 6.34 -4.69
CA SER A 76 -8.80 5.40 -3.85
C SER A 76 -9.27 4.18 -4.65
N LEU A 77 -9.91 4.41 -5.80
CA LEU A 77 -10.37 3.34 -6.70
C LEU A 77 -9.21 2.54 -7.28
N TYR A 78 -8.15 3.22 -7.71
CA TYR A 78 -6.95 2.58 -8.23
C TYR A 78 -6.36 1.61 -7.20
N MET A 79 -6.15 2.07 -5.96
CA MET A 79 -5.70 1.23 -4.84
C MET A 79 -6.62 0.04 -4.61
N ALA A 80 -7.93 0.27 -4.55
CA ALA A 80 -8.93 -0.80 -4.38
C ALA A 80 -8.79 -1.87 -5.47
N HIS A 81 -8.74 -1.48 -6.74
CA HIS A 81 -8.64 -2.41 -7.86
C HIS A 81 -7.32 -3.17 -7.88
N THR A 82 -6.22 -2.59 -7.38
CA THR A 82 -4.93 -3.29 -7.29
C THR A 82 -4.94 -4.43 -6.26
N ILE A 83 -5.86 -4.46 -5.29
CA ILE A 83 -6.02 -5.57 -4.32
C ILE A 83 -6.33 -6.88 -5.04
N GLY A 84 -7.06 -6.84 -6.16
CA GLY A 84 -7.37 -8.01 -6.97
C GLY A 84 -6.12 -8.77 -7.45
N LYS A 85 -4.98 -8.06 -7.57
CA LYS A 85 -3.69 -8.63 -7.99
C LYS A 85 -2.84 -9.16 -6.83
N CYS A 86 -3.25 -8.94 -5.58
CA CYS A 86 -2.50 -9.42 -4.43
C CYS A 86 -2.72 -10.93 -4.21
N PHE A 87 -1.64 -11.62 -3.83
CA PHE A 87 -1.65 -13.05 -3.50
C PHE A 87 -2.26 -13.32 -2.12
N ASP A 88 -2.06 -12.41 -1.16
CA ASP A 88 -2.56 -12.50 0.22
C ASP A 88 -4.01 -12.02 0.39
N LYS A 89 -4.72 -11.71 -0.71
CA LYS A 89 -6.12 -11.28 -0.65
C LYS A 89 -7.00 -12.40 -0.08
N ARG A 90 -8.01 -12.00 0.68
CA ARG A 90 -8.98 -12.86 1.38
C ARG A 90 -10.38 -12.30 1.15
N ASN A 91 -11.42 -13.06 1.48
CA ASN A 91 -12.81 -12.61 1.35
C ASN A 91 -13.05 -11.27 2.08
N LYS A 92 -12.44 -11.06 3.26
CA LYS A 92 -12.52 -9.76 3.95
C LYS A 92 -12.03 -8.58 3.10
N HIS A 93 -10.92 -8.77 2.38
CA HIS A 93 -10.34 -7.73 1.53
C HIS A 93 -11.22 -7.46 0.31
N PHE A 94 -11.80 -8.53 -0.27
CA PHE A 94 -12.73 -8.40 -1.38
C PHE A 94 -13.98 -7.60 -1.01
N HIS A 95 -14.63 -7.92 0.10
CA HIS A 95 -15.81 -7.18 0.56
C HIS A 95 -15.47 -5.73 0.94
N ALA A 96 -14.33 -5.50 1.60
CA ALA A 96 -13.88 -4.16 1.93
C ALA A 96 -13.59 -3.32 0.68
N MET A 97 -12.92 -3.91 -0.32
CA MET A 97 -12.70 -3.30 -1.63
C MET A 97 -14.02 -2.94 -2.30
N GLN A 98 -14.99 -3.85 -2.36
CA GLN A 98 -16.31 -3.57 -2.95
C GLN A 98 -17.02 -2.41 -2.24
N ASN A 99 -16.97 -2.37 -0.91
CA ASN A 99 -17.55 -1.29 -0.13
C ASN A 99 -16.91 0.07 -0.49
N VAL A 100 -15.59 0.12 -0.61
CA VAL A 100 -14.89 1.37 -0.95
C VAL A 100 -15.19 1.83 -2.38
N VAL A 101 -15.32 0.88 -3.32
CA VAL A 101 -15.72 1.19 -4.71
C VAL A 101 -17.11 1.81 -4.74
N GLN A 102 -18.09 1.20 -4.08
CA GLN A 102 -19.46 1.72 -3.99
C GLN A 102 -19.51 3.11 -3.35
N LYS A 103 -18.73 3.34 -2.28
CA LYS A 103 -18.64 4.66 -1.65
C LYS A 103 -18.04 5.71 -2.58
N ASN A 104 -17.01 5.35 -3.36
CA ASN A 104 -16.41 6.26 -4.33
C ASN A 104 -17.35 6.58 -5.50
N GLU A 105 -18.20 5.65 -5.95
CA GLU A 105 -19.22 5.94 -6.96
C GLU A 105 -20.21 7.02 -6.52
N VAL A 106 -20.62 6.98 -5.24
CA VAL A 106 -21.46 8.04 -4.66
C VAL A 106 -20.67 9.35 -4.57
N LEU A 107 -19.44 9.30 -4.06
CA LEU A 107 -18.60 10.47 -3.87
C LEU A 107 -18.29 11.18 -5.21
N ARG A 108 -17.89 10.44 -6.24
CA ARG A 108 -17.60 11.00 -7.58
C ARG A 108 -18.81 11.68 -8.19
N ARG A 109 -20.00 11.10 -8.05
CA ARG A 109 -21.24 11.77 -8.49
C ARG A 109 -21.45 13.12 -7.78
N LEU A 110 -21.24 13.16 -6.47
CA LEU A 110 -21.34 14.41 -5.71
C LEU A 110 -20.28 15.43 -6.13
N ILE A 111 -19.04 14.99 -6.39
CA ILE A 111 -17.96 15.88 -6.86
C ILE A 111 -18.34 16.49 -8.22
N VAL A 112 -18.72 15.64 -9.19
CA VAL A 112 -19.07 16.07 -10.55
C VAL A 112 -20.27 17.00 -10.56
N GLN A 113 -21.32 16.72 -9.78
CA GLN A 113 -22.48 17.59 -9.64
C GLN A 113 -22.14 19.00 -9.14
N ASN A 114 -21.01 19.16 -8.45
CA ASN A 114 -20.56 20.45 -7.95
C ASN A 114 -19.53 21.12 -8.88
N MET A 115 -18.99 20.41 -9.87
CA MET A 115 -18.19 21.03 -10.93
C MET A 115 -19.10 21.86 -11.83
N ARG A 116 -18.68 23.05 -12.23
CA ARG A 116 -19.57 24.03 -12.90
C ARG A 116 -19.95 23.62 -14.31
N GLN A 117 -19.16 22.75 -14.92
CA GLN A 117 -19.39 22.23 -16.26
C GLN A 117 -19.03 20.75 -16.28
N ASP A 118 -19.80 19.93 -16.99
CA ASP A 118 -19.47 18.52 -17.21
C ASP A 118 -18.08 18.36 -17.86
N SER A 119 -17.71 19.31 -18.73
CA SER A 119 -16.37 19.39 -19.32
C SER A 119 -15.25 19.58 -18.29
N GLN A 120 -15.51 20.17 -17.11
CA GLN A 120 -14.48 20.26 -16.06
C GLN A 120 -14.16 18.88 -15.46
N ALA A 121 -15.13 17.96 -15.40
CA ALA A 121 -14.89 16.59 -15.02
C ALA A 121 -14.05 15.86 -16.09
N GLU A 122 -14.39 16.05 -17.37
CA GLU A 122 -13.62 15.51 -18.50
C GLU A 122 -12.18 16.08 -18.54
N LEU A 123 -12.00 17.37 -18.25
CA LEU A 123 -10.68 17.99 -18.13
C LEU A 123 -9.89 17.38 -16.98
N SER A 124 -10.53 17.11 -15.84
CA SER A 124 -9.88 16.42 -14.72
C SER A 124 -9.43 15.00 -15.11
N GLU A 125 -10.23 14.32 -15.94
CA GLU A 125 -9.89 13.00 -16.48
C GLU A 125 -8.75 13.06 -17.50
N LEU A 126 -8.70 14.08 -18.36
CA LEU A 126 -7.64 14.28 -19.35
C LEU A 126 -6.24 14.33 -18.72
N PHE A 127 -6.11 14.97 -17.55
CA PHE A 127 -4.84 15.09 -16.85
C PHE A 127 -4.59 13.98 -15.83
N LEU A 128 -5.49 13.00 -15.70
CA LEU A 128 -5.36 11.91 -14.72
C LEU A 128 -4.12 11.06 -14.95
N ASP A 129 -3.79 10.79 -16.22
CA ASP A 129 -2.59 10.01 -16.55
C ASP A 129 -1.30 10.76 -16.20
N ASP A 130 -1.26 12.06 -16.46
CA ASP A 130 -0.10 12.89 -16.13
C ASP A 130 0.01 13.10 -14.62
N TYR A 131 -1.11 13.26 -13.93
CA TYR A 131 -1.17 13.25 -12.47
C TYR A 131 -0.56 11.97 -11.90
N LYS A 132 -0.99 10.80 -12.38
CA LYS A 132 -0.45 9.50 -11.92
C LYS A 132 1.04 9.34 -12.21
N LYS A 133 1.54 9.87 -13.33
CA LYS A 133 2.98 9.85 -13.65
C LYS A 133 3.78 10.74 -12.71
N ILE A 134 3.31 11.94 -12.43
CA ILE A 134 4.00 12.93 -11.58
C ILE A 134 3.98 12.48 -10.11
N PHE A 135 2.84 12.00 -9.63
CA PHE A 135 2.59 11.67 -8.22
C PHE A 135 2.62 10.17 -7.92
N ASN A 136 3.27 9.36 -8.76
CA ASN A 136 3.31 7.90 -8.63
C ASN A 136 3.71 7.40 -7.23
N ARG A 137 4.60 8.12 -6.53
CA ARG A 137 5.04 7.74 -5.18
C ARG A 137 4.00 7.99 -4.10
N ASP A 138 3.12 8.96 -4.33
CA ASP A 138 2.07 9.29 -3.37
C ASP A 138 0.96 8.24 -3.40
N ILE A 139 0.86 7.49 -4.51
CA ILE A 139 -0.18 6.51 -4.82
C ILE A 139 0.28 5.05 -4.51
N GLN A 140 1.47 4.82 -3.92
CA GLN A 140 2.00 3.46 -3.66
C GLN A 140 1.66 2.89 -2.28
#